data_AF-A0A381WWR5-F1
#
_entry.id   AF-A0A381WWR5-F1
#
_cell.length_a   1.000
_cell.length_b   1.000
_cell.length_c   1.000
_cell.angle_alpha   90.00
_cell.angle_beta   90.00
_cell.angle_gamma   90.00
#
_symmetry.space_group_name_H-M   'P 1'
#
loop_
_entity.id
_entity.type
_entity.pdbx_description
1 polymer ?
#
loop_
_entity_poly.entity_id
_entity_poly.type
_entity_poly.pdbx_seq_one_letter_code
_entity_poly.pdbx_strand_id
1 'polypeptide(L)'
;MATIITKFLSMVRISFLSIFVIQTIFFVFSGCAKKEEVAKKKREFSLPVQIGKIIIKDVTDQVRTVGNIRAEQRVSINAEVEGQVKQVKVEEGDEVAAESLLAQIDSREYELEVEELEAELSA
;
A
#
# COMPACT_ATOMS: atom_id res chain seq x y z
N MET A 1 89.00 6.75 83.12
CA MET A 1 88.98 6.31 81.70
C MET A 1 87.91 7.12 80.95
N ALA A 2 88.13 8.43 80.85
CA ALA A 2 87.09 9.46 80.62
C ALA A 2 86.98 9.96 79.17
N THR A 3 87.60 9.27 78.21
CA THR A 3 87.65 9.65 76.78
C THR A 3 86.73 8.81 75.88
N ILE A 4 86.06 7.78 76.42
CA ILE A 4 85.16 6.89 75.68
C ILE A 4 83.73 7.47 75.57
N ILE A 5 83.24 8.20 76.58
CA ILE A 5 81.86 8.71 76.63
C ILE A 5 81.65 9.91 75.67
N THR A 6 82.66 10.79 75.51
CA THR A 6 82.60 11.95 74.60
C THR A 6 82.64 11.54 73.12
N LYS A 7 83.36 10.46 72.79
CA LYS A 7 83.45 9.93 71.42
C LYS A 7 82.14 9.25 70.97
N PHE A 8 81.41 8.65 71.91
CA PHE A 8 80.11 8.00 71.68
C PHE A 8 78.99 9.03 71.39
N LEU A 9 79.02 10.20 72.04
CA LEU A 9 78.03 11.26 71.86
C LEU A 9 78.15 12.01 70.52
N SER A 10 79.36 12.04 69.93
CA SER A 10 79.65 12.58 68.59
C SER A 10 79.19 11.63 67.47
N MET A 11 79.40 10.32 67.66
CA MET A 11 79.06 9.28 66.69
C MET A 11 77.53 9.12 66.52
N VAL A 12 76.76 9.28 67.60
CA VAL A 12 75.29 9.24 67.58
C VAL A 12 74.69 10.45 66.87
N ARG A 13 75.26 11.66 67.02
CA ARG A 13 74.77 12.87 66.32
C ARG A 13 74.96 12.81 64.80
N ILE A 14 76.09 12.28 64.33
CA ILE A 14 76.37 12.12 62.89
C ILE A 14 75.47 11.04 62.27
N SER A 15 75.20 9.96 63.01
CA SER A 15 74.29 8.89 62.55
C SER A 15 72.82 9.32 62.53
N PHE A 16 72.38 10.17 63.48
CA PHE A 16 71.02 10.74 63.44
C PHE A 16 70.86 11.79 62.33
N LEU A 17 71.91 12.57 62.03
CA LEU A 17 71.89 13.55 60.94
C LEU A 17 71.84 12.88 59.56
N SER A 18 72.55 11.76 59.35
CA SER A 18 72.52 11.02 58.08
C SER A 18 71.17 10.32 57.83
N ILE A 19 70.53 9.78 58.88
CA ILE A 19 69.19 9.18 58.80
C ILE A 19 68.13 10.23 58.44
N PHE A 20 68.22 11.43 58.99
CA PHE A 20 67.25 12.50 58.70
C PHE A 20 67.36 13.00 57.25
N VAL A 21 68.59 13.09 56.70
CA VAL A 21 68.86 13.47 55.30
C VAL A 21 68.39 12.38 54.31
N ILE A 22 68.56 11.11 54.66
CA ILE A 22 68.06 9.98 53.84
C ILE A 22 66.53 9.94 53.85
N GLN A 23 65.88 10.26 54.98
CA GLN A 23 64.42 10.31 55.10
C GLN A 23 63.80 11.49 54.34
N THR A 24 64.52 12.60 54.19
CA THR A 24 64.08 13.74 53.35
C THR A 24 64.26 13.46 51.86
N ILE A 25 65.34 12.77 51.47
CA ILE A 25 65.56 12.32 50.08
C ILE A 25 64.50 11.31 49.63
N PHE A 26 64.03 10.44 50.52
CA PHE A 26 62.98 9.47 50.21
C PHE A 26 61.61 10.14 49.96
N PHE A 27 61.33 11.27 50.62
CA PHE A 27 60.07 12.00 50.46
C PHE A 27 59.96 12.76 49.13
N VAL A 28 61.09 13.08 48.48
CA VAL A 28 61.12 13.81 47.20
C VAL A 28 60.80 12.92 45.99
N PHE A 29 60.96 11.59 46.10
CA PHE A 29 60.73 10.65 44.99
C PHE A 29 59.27 10.17 44.84
N SER A 30 58.37 10.48 45.77
CA SER A 30 56.94 10.09 45.69
C SER A 30 56.04 11.09 44.94
N GLY A 31 56.60 12.08 44.24
CA GLY A 31 55.87 13.13 43.52
C GLY A 31 55.51 12.83 42.05
N CYS A 32 55.33 11.57 41.65
CA CYS A 32 54.98 11.21 40.27
C CYS A 32 53.44 11.05 40.13
N ALA A 33 52.79 12.11 39.64
CA ALA A 33 51.35 12.17 39.43
C ALA A 33 50.89 11.32 38.23
N LYS A 34 50.05 10.30 38.48
CA LYS A 34 49.28 9.60 37.44
C LYS A 34 48.14 10.50 36.96
N LYS A 35 48.10 10.76 35.65
CA LYS A 35 47.00 11.44 34.96
C LYS A 35 45.97 10.38 34.57
N GLU A 36 44.83 10.35 35.26
CA GLU A 36 43.66 9.58 34.82
C GLU A 36 42.93 10.38 33.74
N GLU A 37 43.08 9.96 32.49
CA GLU A 37 42.16 10.36 31.43
C GLU A 37 40.84 9.61 31.60
N VAL A 38 39.87 10.29 32.19
CA VAL A 38 38.48 9.82 32.23
C VAL A 38 37.94 9.84 30.79
N ALA A 39 37.89 8.66 30.17
CA ALA A 39 37.21 8.44 28.91
C ALA A 39 35.76 8.93 29.03
N LYS A 40 35.44 10.07 28.39
CA LYS A 40 34.07 10.54 28.21
C LYS A 40 33.33 9.53 27.33
N LYS A 41 32.65 8.57 27.93
CA LYS A 41 31.64 7.75 27.26
C LYS A 41 30.54 8.71 26.82
N LYS A 42 30.50 9.04 25.52
CA LYS A 42 29.44 9.84 24.90
C LYS A 42 28.13 9.09 25.17
N ARG A 43 27.29 9.62 26.06
CA ARG A 43 25.97 9.05 26.32
C ARG A 43 25.15 9.28 25.06
N GLU A 44 24.88 8.21 24.32
CA GLU A 44 23.89 8.24 23.24
C GLU A 44 22.52 8.42 23.88
N PHE A 45 22.09 9.67 24.00
CA PHE A 45 20.74 10.00 24.42
C PHE A 45 19.83 9.77 23.21
N SER A 46 19.13 8.65 23.16
CA SER A 46 18.08 8.40 22.18
C SER A 46 16.71 8.55 22.86
N LEU A 47 15.91 9.47 22.34
CA LEU A 47 14.51 9.61 22.74
C LEU A 47 13.70 8.57 21.96
N PRO A 48 12.87 7.74 22.63
CA PRO A 48 12.06 6.76 21.92
C PRO A 48 11.05 7.49 21.04
N VAL A 49 11.11 7.23 19.74
CA VAL A 49 10.15 7.72 18.75
C VAL A 49 9.36 6.54 18.20
N GLN A 50 8.07 6.78 17.92
CA GLN A 50 7.24 5.76 17.29
C GLN A 50 7.50 5.75 15.79
N ILE A 51 7.90 4.59 15.27
CA ILE A 51 8.08 4.36 13.84
C ILE A 51 7.09 3.29 13.37
N GLY A 52 6.50 3.51 12.20
CA GLY A 52 5.65 2.54 11.51
C GLY A 52 6.37 1.99 10.28
N LYS A 53 6.23 0.69 10.01
CA LYS A 53 6.77 0.06 8.80
C LYS A 53 5.83 0.36 7.63
N ILE A 54 6.35 0.96 6.57
CA ILE A 54 5.60 1.20 5.33
C ILE A 54 5.38 -0.15 4.63
N ILE A 55 4.12 -0.42 4.28
CA ILE A 55 3.73 -1.58 3.48
C ILE A 55 3.09 -1.07 2.21
N ILE A 56 3.58 -1.55 1.07
CA ILE A 56 2.96 -1.30 -0.23
C ILE A 56 2.00 -2.45 -0.46
N LYS A 57 0.73 -2.12 -0.73
CA LYS A 57 -0.32 -3.07 -1.05
C LYS A 57 -1.10 -2.52 -2.22
N ASP A 58 -1.53 -3.41 -3.08
CA ASP A 58 -2.42 -3.05 -4.18
C ASP A 58 -3.79 -2.70 -3.61
N VAL A 59 -4.32 -1.56 -4.04
CA VAL A 59 -5.65 -1.08 -3.67
C VAL A 59 -6.42 -0.88 -4.97
N THR A 60 -7.59 -1.50 -5.07
CA THR A 60 -8.46 -1.34 -6.22
C THR A 60 -9.51 -0.28 -5.92
N ASP A 61 -9.60 0.73 -6.79
CA ASP A 61 -10.70 1.68 -6.77
C ASP A 61 -11.91 1.08 -7.49
N GLN A 62 -13.05 1.00 -6.80
CA GLN A 62 -14.29 0.43 -7.33
C GLN A 62 -15.40 1.47 -7.31
N VAL A 63 -15.87 1.84 -8.50
CA VAL A 63 -17.03 2.73 -8.66
C VAL A 63 -18.26 1.87 -8.90
N ARG A 64 -19.27 2.01 -8.04
CA ARG A 64 -20.58 1.35 -8.18
C ARG A 64 -21.58 2.35 -8.72
N THR A 65 -22.21 2.00 -9.83
CA THR A 65 -23.23 2.83 -10.49
C THR A 65 -24.46 1.99 -10.76
N VAL A 66 -25.62 2.64 -10.72
CA VAL A 66 -26.90 2.05 -11.12
C VAL A 66 -27.21 2.42 -12.56
N GLY A 67 -27.76 1.47 -13.31
CA GLY A 67 -28.16 1.66 -14.69
C GLY A 67 -29.39 0.83 -15.00
N ASN A 68 -30.11 1.22 -16.05
CA ASN A 68 -31.27 0.48 -16.53
C ASN A 68 -30.88 -0.36 -17.73
N ILE A 69 -31.28 -1.63 -17.73
CA ILE A 69 -31.13 -2.51 -18.89
C ILE A 69 -32.26 -2.19 -19.87
N ARG A 70 -31.91 -2.13 -21.16
CA ARG A 70 -32.88 -1.95 -22.25
C ARG A 70 -32.66 -3.04 -23.28
N ALA A 71 -33.74 -3.38 -24.00
CA ALA A 71 -33.64 -4.23 -25.16
C ALA A 71 -32.70 -3.57 -26.19
N GLU A 72 -31.86 -4.38 -26.82
CA GLU A 72 -30.95 -3.92 -27.89
C GLU A 72 -31.76 -3.34 -29.05
N GLN A 73 -32.85 -4.03 -29.42
CA GLN A 73 -33.80 -3.60 -30.43
C GLN A 73 -35.22 -3.73 -29.91
N ARG A 74 -36.04 -2.71 -30.17
CA ARG A 74 -37.47 -2.72 -29.91
C ARG A 74 -38.18 -2.23 -31.17
N VAL A 75 -38.94 -3.12 -31.79
CA VAL A 75 -39.65 -2.84 -33.04
C VAL A 75 -41.15 -2.99 -32.80
N SER A 76 -41.92 -2.04 -33.31
CA SER A 76 -43.38 -2.14 -33.37
C SER A 76 -43.75 -2.56 -34.77
N ILE A 77 -44.39 -3.73 -34.88
CA ILE A 77 -44.80 -4.31 -36.15
C ILE A 77 -46.16 -3.71 -36.52
N ASN A 78 -46.25 -3.17 -37.73
CA ASN A 78 -47.45 -2.55 -38.27
C ASN A 78 -47.78 -3.21 -39.61
N ALA A 79 -49.05 -3.19 -40.01
CA ALA A 79 -49.45 -3.64 -41.32
C ALA A 79 -48.99 -2.63 -42.38
N GLU A 80 -48.40 -3.12 -43.47
CA GLU A 80 -47.99 -2.29 -44.62
C GLU A 80 -49.17 -1.94 -45.53
N VAL A 81 -50.21 -2.77 -45.50
CA VAL A 81 -51.42 -2.65 -46.34
C VAL A 81 -52.67 -2.72 -45.47
N GLU A 82 -53.75 -2.09 -45.93
CA GLU A 82 -55.03 -2.08 -45.22
C GLU A 82 -55.80 -3.38 -45.45
N GLY A 83 -56.30 -4.03 -44.41
CA GLY A 83 -57.17 -5.18 -44.60
C GLY A 83 -57.62 -5.83 -43.32
N GLN A 84 -58.56 -6.76 -43.44
CA GLN A 84 -59.06 -7.52 -42.30
C GLN A 84 -58.07 -8.63 -41.93
N VAL A 85 -57.77 -8.76 -40.63
CA VAL A 85 -56.95 -9.85 -40.12
C VAL A 85 -57.75 -11.15 -40.20
N LYS A 86 -57.29 -12.07 -41.06
CA LYS A 86 -57.89 -13.40 -41.25
C LYS A 86 -57.50 -14.36 -40.12
N GLN A 87 -56.24 -14.33 -39.71
CA GLN A 87 -55.72 -15.19 -38.65
C GLN A 87 -54.47 -14.60 -38.00
N VAL A 88 -54.32 -14.78 -36.69
CA VAL A 88 -53.07 -14.56 -35.95
C VAL A 88 -52.43 -15.92 -35.67
N LYS A 89 -51.13 -16.07 -35.95
CA LYS A 89 -50.40 -17.36 -35.87
C LYS A 89 -49.42 -17.45 -34.69
N VAL A 90 -49.38 -16.42 -33.86
CA VAL A 90 -48.48 -16.33 -32.70
C VAL A 90 -49.27 -15.97 -31.45
N GLU A 91 -48.81 -16.45 -30.31
CA GLU A 91 -49.36 -16.13 -29.00
C GLU A 91 -48.46 -15.14 -28.25
N GLU A 92 -49.01 -14.50 -27.22
CA GLU A 92 -48.26 -13.55 -26.41
C GLU A 92 -47.12 -14.25 -25.66
N GLY A 93 -45.89 -13.78 -25.87
CA GLY A 93 -44.69 -14.34 -25.25
C GLY A 93 -43.92 -15.34 -26.10
N ASP A 94 -44.41 -15.67 -27.30
CA ASP A 94 -43.71 -16.54 -28.23
C ASP A 94 -42.39 -15.92 -28.74
N GLU A 95 -41.38 -16.77 -28.89
CA GLU A 95 -40.14 -16.41 -29.59
C GLU A 95 -40.32 -16.60 -31.10
N VAL A 96 -40.07 -15.52 -31.86
CA VAL A 96 -40.21 -15.50 -33.31
C VAL A 96 -38.89 -15.10 -33.97
N ALA A 97 -38.57 -15.72 -35.11
CA ALA A 97 -37.43 -15.32 -35.93
C ALA A 97 -37.84 -14.27 -36.97
N ALA A 98 -36.85 -13.60 -37.57
CA ALA A 98 -37.10 -12.79 -38.76
C ALA A 98 -37.81 -13.62 -39.85
N GLU A 99 -38.67 -12.98 -40.64
CA GLU A 99 -39.49 -13.61 -41.69
C GLU A 99 -40.58 -14.58 -41.18
N SER A 100 -40.80 -14.67 -39.87
CA SER A 100 -41.88 -15.52 -39.33
C SER A 100 -43.25 -14.89 -39.60
N LEU A 101 -44.20 -15.70 -40.07
CA LEU A 101 -45.58 -15.26 -40.29
C LEU A 101 -46.29 -15.05 -38.94
N LEU A 102 -46.54 -13.79 -38.59
CA LEU A 102 -47.19 -13.42 -37.33
C LEU A 102 -48.72 -13.34 -37.47
N ALA A 103 -49.20 -12.70 -38.53
CA ALA A 103 -50.61 -12.55 -38.84
C ALA A 103 -50.84 -12.57 -40.35
N GLN A 104 -52.01 -13.04 -40.76
CA GLN A 104 -52.42 -13.10 -42.15
C GLN A 104 -53.59 -12.13 -42.38
N ILE A 105 -53.43 -11.23 -43.35
CA ILE A 105 -54.49 -10.35 -43.86
C ILE A 105 -55.29 -11.10 -44.92
N ASP A 106 -56.59 -10.82 -45.04
CA ASP A 106 -57.43 -11.34 -46.12
C ASP A 106 -56.94 -10.82 -47.48
N SER A 107 -56.45 -11.73 -48.32
CA SER A 107 -55.80 -11.42 -49.59
C SER A 107 -56.75 -11.32 -50.77
N ARG A 108 -58.05 -11.61 -50.61
CA ARG A 108 -58.98 -11.75 -51.74
C ARG A 108 -59.08 -10.52 -52.63
N GLU A 109 -59.14 -9.32 -52.04
CA GLU A 109 -59.22 -8.07 -52.80
C GLU A 109 -57.94 -7.84 -53.61
N TYR A 110 -56.78 -8.09 -52.99
CA TYR A 110 -55.48 -7.99 -53.65
C TYR A 110 -55.28 -9.04 -54.76
N GLU A 111 -55.73 -10.28 -54.53
CA GLU A 111 -55.65 -11.36 -55.52
C GLU A 111 -56.48 -11.03 -56.76
N LEU A 112 -57.70 -10.52 -56.57
CA LEU A 112 -58.58 -10.12 -57.67
C LEU A 112 -58.01 -8.95 -58.47
N GLU A 113 -57.42 -7.96 -57.80
CA GLU A 113 -56.81 -6.81 -58.48
C GLU A 113 -55.56 -7.21 -59.27
N VAL A 114 -54.76 -8.14 -58.75
CA VAL A 114 -53.63 -8.72 -59.51
C VAL A 114 -54.14 -9.47 -60.74
N GLU A 115 -55.19 -10.29 -60.61
CA GLU A 115 -55.77 -11.03 -61.74
C GLU A 115 -56.31 -10.10 -62.84
N GLU A 116 -56.99 -9.00 -62.45
CA GLU A 116 -57.47 -7.99 -63.39
C GLU A 116 -56.31 -7.34 -64.17
N LEU A 117 -55.27 -6.89 -63.47
CA LEU A 117 -54.11 -6.24 -64.08
C LEU A 117 -53.31 -7.20 -64.97
N GLU A 118 -53.21 -8.48 -64.61
CA GLU A 118 -52.57 -9.50 -65.44
C GLU A 118 -53.37 -9.77 -66.72
N ALA A 119 -54.70 -9.80 -66.63
CA ALA A 119 -55.58 -9.93 -67.79
C ALA A 119 -55.43 -8.73 -68.75
N GLU A 120 -55.38 -7.51 -68.22
CA GLU A 120 -55.12 -6.29 -69.00
C GLU A 120 -53.76 -6.29 -69.69
N LEU A 121 -52.71 -6.78 -69.03
CA LEU A 121 -51.37 -6.85 -69.60
C LEU A 121 -51.26 -7.89 -70.74
N SER A 122 -52.02 -8.98 -70.64
CA SER A 122 -51.97 -10.10 -71.58
C SER A 122 -52.89 -9.95 -72.80
N ALA A 123 -53.79 -8.96 -72.79
CA ALA A 123 -54.71 -8.63 -73.88
C ALA A 123 -54.08 -7.69 -74.93
#